data_AF-A0A7X6TEK7-F1
#
_entry.id   AF-A0A7X6TEK7-F1
#
_cell.length_a   1.000
_cell.length_b   1.000
_cell.length_c   1.000
_cell.angle_alpha   90.00
_cell.angle_beta   90.00
_cell.angle_gamma   90.00
#
_symmetry.space_group_name_H-M   'P 1'
#
loop_
_entity.id
_entity.type
_entity.pdbx_description
1 polymer ?
#
loop_
_entity_poly.entity_id
_entity_poly.type
_entity_poly.pdbx_seq_one_letter_code
_entity_poly.pdbx_strand_id
1 'polypeptide(L)' 'MATLEDFIRNAFAEDIGEGDHTSMSCIPASASGKSVLL' A
#
# COMPACT_ATOMS: atom_id res chain seq x y z
N MET A 1 -4.97 14.38 20.26
CA MET A 1 -4.28 14.80 19.03
C MET A 1 -4.02 13.56 18.20
N ALA A 2 -4.27 13.59 16.90
CA ALA A 2 -3.95 12.48 16.01
C ALA A 2 -2.42 12.36 15.85
N THR A 3 -1.91 11.12 15.85
CA THR A 3 -0.48 10.84 15.68
C THR A 3 -0.10 10.62 14.21
N LEU A 4 1.20 10.51 13.93
CA LEU A 4 1.67 10.14 12.60
C LEU A 4 1.18 8.74 12.20
N GLU A 5 1.11 7.81 13.15
CA GLU A 5 0.57 6.47 12.92
C GLU A 5 -0.91 6.52 12.55
N ASP A 6 -1.70 7.40 13.18
CA ASP A 6 -3.11 7.58 12.83
C ASP A 6 -3.25 8.13 11.40
N PHE A 7 -2.39 9.07 11.00
CA PHE A 7 -2.37 9.60 9.63
C PHE A 7 -2.05 8.50 8.61
N ILE A 8 -0.98 7.72 8.85
CA ILE A 8 -0.56 6.63 7.95
C ILE A 8 -1.66 5.57 7.83
N ARG A 9 -2.30 5.17 8.95
CA ARG A 9 -3.39 4.18 8.92
C ARG A 9 -4.59 4.66 8.11
N ASN A 10 -4.98 5.92 8.29
CA ASN A 10 -6.12 6.48 7.57
C ASN A 10 -5.83 6.56 6.05
N ALA A 11 -4.63 6.98 5.67
CA ALA A 11 -4.21 7.03 4.28
C ALA A 11 -4.24 5.64 3.61
N PHE A 12 -3.75 4.60 4.29
CA PHE A 12 -3.84 3.22 3.79
C PHE A 12 -5.28 2.72 3.67
N ALA A 13 -6.15 3.06 4.63
CA ALA A 13 -7.56 2.67 4.58
C ALA A 13 -8.32 3.31 3.41
N GLU A 14 -7.99 4.55 3.06
CA GLU A 14 -8.57 5.27 1.91
C GLU A 14 -8.10 4.69 0.56
N ASP A 15 -6.79 4.43 0.42
CA ASP A 15 -6.18 4.06 -0.86
C ASP A 15 -6.35 2.56 -1.21
N ILE A 16 -6.28 1.68 -0.20
CA ILE A 16 -6.25 0.23 -0.43
C ILE A 16 -7.61 -0.43 -0.17
N GLY A 17 -8.33 -0.02 0.87
CA GLY A 17 -9.62 -0.63 1.23
C GLY A 17 -9.57 -2.16 1.30
N GLU A 18 -10.29 -2.85 0.38
CA GLU A 18 -10.35 -4.31 0.26
C GLU A 18 -9.13 -4.95 -0.44
N GLY A 19 -8.27 -4.13 -1.06
CA GLY A 19 -7.02 -4.54 -1.69
C GLY A 19 -6.72 -3.78 -2.99
N ASP A 20 -5.45 -3.77 -3.40
CA ASP A 20 -5.03 -3.30 -4.72
C ASP A 20 -5.22 -4.41 -5.77
N HIS A 21 -6.42 -4.46 -6.36
CA HIS A 21 -6.79 -5.48 -7.34
C HIS A 21 -5.94 -5.42 -8.61
N THR A 22 -5.38 -4.26 -8.94
CA THR A 22 -4.49 -4.10 -10.10
C THR A 22 -3.18 -4.83 -9.84
N SER A 23 -2.55 -4.59 -8.68
CA SER A 23 -1.35 -5.33 -8.29
C SER A 23 -1.62 -6.82 -8.11
N MET A 24 -2.73 -7.22 -7.46
CA MET A 24 -3.04 -8.64 -7.25
C MET A 24 -3.29 -9.42 -8.54
N SER A 25 -3.85 -8.77 -9.57
CA SER A 25 -4.08 -9.42 -10.87
C SER A 25 -2.83 -9.48 -11.74
N CYS A 26 -1.91 -8.52 -11.61
CA CYS A 26 -0.76 -8.36 -12.51
C CYS A 26 0.56 -8.85 -11.91
N ILE A 27 0.68 -8.91 -10.58
CA ILE A 27 1.92 -9.20 -9.87
C ILE A 27 1.74 -10.45 -8.99
N PRO A 28 2.51 -11.53 -9.22
CA PRO A 28 2.46 -12.72 -8.36
C PRO A 28 2.85 -12.41 -6.92
N ALA A 29 2.21 -13.07 -5.96
CA ALA A 29 2.50 -12.91 -4.52
C ALA A 29 3.96 -13.23 -4.13
N SER A 30 4.67 -14.02 -4.94
CA SER A 30 6.08 -14.37 -4.74
C SER A 30 7.07 -13.39 -5.40
N ALA A 31 6.59 -12.38 -6.12
CA ALA A 31 7.46 -11.44 -6.83
C ALA A 31 8.20 -10.52 -5.84
N SER A 32 9.45 -10.18 -6.16
CA SER A 32 10.24 -9.22 -5.41
C SER A 32 10.99 -8.29 -6.37
N GLY A 33 11.22 -7.04 -5.96
CA GLY A 33 11.89 -6.02 -6.76
C GLY A 33 12.58 -4.98 -5.89
N LYS A 34 13.40 -4.13 -6.51
CA LYS A 34 14.02 -2.98 -5.85
C LYS A 34 13.39 -1.70 -6.39
N SER A 35 13.10 -0.76 -5.51
CA SER A 35 12.66 0.58 -5.87
C SER A 35 13.62 1.60 -5.28
N VAL A 36 13.80 2.72 -5.97
CA VAL A 36 14.61 3.86 -5.53
C VAL A 36 13.71 5.09 -5.59
N LEU A 37 13.62 5.82 -4.47
CA LEU A 37 12.99 7.12 -4.45
C LEU A 37 13.97 8.12 -5.09
N LEU A 38 13.57 8.70 -6.22
CA LEU A 38 14.34 9.72 -6.94
C LEU A 38 14.31 11.08 -6.25
#